data_AF-A0AAV9M6I5-F1
#
_entry.id   AF-A0AAV9M6I5-F1
#
_cell.length_a   1.000
_cell.length_b   1.000
_cell.length_c   1.000
_cell.angle_alpha   90.00
_cell.angle_beta   90.00
_cell.angle_gamma   90.00
#
_symmetry.space_group_name_H-M   'P 1'
#
loop_
_entity.id
_entity.type
_entity.pdbx_description
1 polymer ?
#
loop_
_entity_poly.entity_id
_entity_poly.type
_entity_poly.pdbx_seq_one_letter_code
_entity_poly.pdbx_strand_id
1 'polypeptide(L)'
;MHADDALNAHMLGGRGLLEKFYVKNDCPVEFEKEDLSPLIGICKGPYYNPLVCCNGFVQIACKYAELINNVDNGCSNDLFYVLNKHGGYPNNLFAQICKGDKEGLPCDKARANKGRH
;
A
#
# COMPACT_ATOMS: atom_id res chain seq x y z
N MET A 1 -7.44 -17.18 -38.50
CA MET A 1 -7.89 -17.07 -37.10
C MET A 1 -6.82 -16.30 -36.33
N HIS A 2 -6.95 -15.04 -35.93
CA HIS A 2 -7.69 -13.88 -36.41
C HIS A 2 -6.68 -12.73 -36.33
N ALA A 3 -6.58 -11.97 -37.42
CA ALA A 3 -5.69 -10.83 -37.57
C ALA A 3 -6.32 -9.58 -36.96
N ASP A 4 -5.46 -8.70 -36.45
CA ASP A 4 -5.51 -7.24 -36.54
C ASP A 4 -6.86 -6.63 -36.93
N ASP A 5 -7.57 -6.02 -35.98
CA ASP A 5 -8.58 -5.02 -36.30
C ASP A 5 -8.23 -3.67 -35.67
N ALA A 6 -8.03 -2.73 -36.57
CA ALA A 6 -7.66 -1.33 -36.41
C ALA A 6 -8.58 -0.56 -35.46
N LEU A 7 -8.00 0.13 -34.47
CA LEU A 7 -8.68 1.23 -33.78
C LEU A 7 -8.56 2.49 -34.64
N ASN A 8 -9.57 2.69 -35.48
CA ASN A 8 -9.76 3.86 -36.32
C ASN A 8 -9.91 5.13 -35.45
N ALA A 9 -8.99 6.08 -35.64
CA ALA A 9 -8.98 7.36 -34.96
C ALA A 9 -9.96 8.34 -35.62
N HIS A 10 -11.13 8.54 -35.03
CA HIS A 10 -11.88 9.79 -35.24
C HIS A 10 -12.90 10.08 -34.13
N MET A 11 -12.46 10.73 -33.06
CA MET A 11 -13.28 11.69 -32.30
C MET A 11 -12.33 12.72 -31.67
N LEU A 12 -12.21 13.86 -32.34
CA LEU A 12 -11.53 15.05 -31.84
C LEU A 12 -12.25 15.55 -30.57
N GLY A 13 -11.56 15.54 -29.43
CA GLY A 13 -12.09 16.09 -28.18
C GLY A 13 -11.32 15.66 -26.93
N GLY A 14 -10.19 16.31 -26.64
CA GLY A 14 -9.69 16.51 -25.27
C GLY A 14 -9.22 15.29 -24.46
N ARG A 15 -8.50 14.32 -25.03
CA ARG A 15 -7.85 13.23 -24.25
C ARG A 15 -6.33 13.37 -24.21
N GLY A 16 -5.84 14.52 -23.74
CA GLY A 16 -4.42 14.75 -23.55
C GLY A 16 -4.01 14.77 -22.10
N LEU A 17 -4.40 13.79 -21.26
CA LEU A 17 -3.92 13.70 -19.86
C LEU A 17 -3.98 12.29 -19.21
N LEU A 18 -4.59 11.26 -19.83
CA LEU A 18 -4.83 9.97 -19.13
C LEU A 18 -3.59 9.09 -18.96
N GLU A 19 -2.58 9.21 -19.84
CA GLU A 19 -1.35 8.42 -19.73
C GLU A 19 -0.57 8.74 -18.45
N LYS A 20 -0.66 9.98 -17.96
CA LYS A 20 0.05 10.43 -16.75
C LYS A 20 -0.57 9.93 -15.45
N PHE A 21 -1.78 9.38 -15.50
CA PHE A 21 -2.50 8.82 -14.36
C PHE A 21 -2.63 7.29 -14.43
N TYR A 22 -2.02 6.64 -15.43
CA TYR A 22 -1.91 5.18 -15.42
C TYR A 22 -0.92 4.79 -14.33
N VAL A 23 -1.43 4.35 -13.18
CA VAL A 23 -0.60 3.67 -12.19
C VAL A 23 -0.16 2.37 -12.83
N LYS A 24 1.13 2.25 -13.09
CA LYS A 24 1.73 1.02 -13.56
C LYS A 24 1.57 -0.02 -12.45
N ASN A 25 0.71 -1.02 -12.65
CA ASN A 25 0.52 -2.13 -11.70
C ASN A 25 1.51 -3.25 -12.04
N ASP A 26 2.78 -2.96 -11.83
CA ASP A 26 3.90 -3.89 -12.03
C ASP A 26 4.35 -4.51 -10.69
N CYS A 27 3.48 -4.48 -9.67
CA CYS A 27 3.86 -4.98 -8.36
C CYS A 27 4.11 -6.49 -8.42
N PRO A 28 5.32 -6.98 -8.07
CA PRO A 28 5.62 -8.40 -8.14
C PRO A 28 5.03 -9.20 -6.97
N VAL A 29 4.33 -8.55 -6.04
CA VAL A 29 3.78 -9.14 -4.82
C VAL A 29 2.25 -9.17 -4.92
N GLU A 30 1.67 -10.33 -4.68
CA GLU A 30 0.23 -10.52 -4.59
C GLU A 30 -0.22 -10.45 -3.13
N PHE A 31 -0.48 -9.22 -2.65
CA PHE A 31 -0.75 -8.95 -1.22
C PHE A 31 -1.98 -9.69 -0.67
N GLU A 32 -2.93 -10.11 -1.52
CA GLU A 32 -4.07 -10.96 -1.13
C GLU A 32 -3.65 -12.32 -0.54
N LYS A 33 -2.44 -12.79 -0.86
CA LYS A 33 -1.89 -14.06 -0.36
C LYS A 33 -0.99 -13.90 0.87
N GLU A 34 -0.74 -12.66 1.29
CA GLU A 34 0.15 -12.36 2.41
C GLU A 34 -0.56 -12.47 3.77
N ASP A 35 0.21 -12.83 4.80
CA ASP A 35 -0.32 -12.83 6.17
C ASP A 35 -0.36 -11.41 6.77
N LEU A 36 -1.56 -10.84 6.77
CA LEU A 36 -1.88 -9.51 7.31
C LEU A 36 -2.46 -9.56 8.73
N SER A 37 -2.56 -10.75 9.34
CA SER A 37 -3.08 -10.94 10.70
C SER A 37 -2.39 -10.09 11.77
N PRO A 38 -1.06 -9.84 11.71
CA PRO A 38 -0.38 -8.96 12.68
C PRO A 38 -0.93 -7.53 12.75
N LEU A 39 -1.57 -7.04 11.69
CA LEU A 39 -2.25 -5.74 11.69
C LEU A 39 -3.74 -5.90 11.91
N ILE A 40 -4.40 -6.74 11.11
CA ILE A 40 -5.86 -6.88 11.11
C ILE A 40 -6.38 -7.38 12.45
N GLY A 41 -5.62 -8.24 13.14
CA GLY A 41 -6.00 -8.79 14.44
C GLY A 41 -6.05 -7.73 15.55
N ILE A 42 -5.21 -6.71 15.51
CA ILE A 42 -4.99 -5.77 16.62
C ILE A 42 -5.50 -4.35 16.34
N CYS A 43 -5.50 -3.92 15.08
CA CYS A 43 -5.97 -2.60 14.70
C CYS A 43 -7.45 -2.69 14.34
N LYS A 44 -8.33 -2.32 15.28
CA LYS A 44 -9.79 -2.46 15.16
C LYS A 44 -10.51 -1.12 15.28
N GLY A 45 -11.57 -0.96 14.49
CA GLY A 45 -12.49 0.17 14.59
C GLY A 45 -13.58 -0.03 15.65
N PRO A 46 -14.40 0.99 15.92
CA PRO A 46 -14.36 2.32 15.29
C PRO A 46 -13.23 3.23 15.84
N TYR A 47 -12.64 2.87 16.98
CA TYR A 47 -11.56 3.63 17.63
C TYR A 47 -10.20 3.01 17.33
N TYR A 48 -9.58 3.45 16.24
CA TYR A 48 -8.24 3.00 15.85
C TYR A 48 -7.17 3.59 16.78
N ASN A 49 -6.63 2.78 17.69
CA ASN A 49 -5.55 3.20 18.57
C ASN A 49 -4.25 3.42 17.76
N PRO A 50 -3.69 4.65 17.70
CA PRO A 50 -2.53 4.93 16.86
C PRO A 50 -1.30 4.07 17.19
N LEU A 51 -0.99 3.86 18.48
CA LEU A 51 0.17 3.07 18.88
C LEU A 51 0.05 1.62 18.39
N VAL A 52 -1.12 1.00 18.62
CA VAL A 52 -1.38 -0.39 18.22
C VAL A 52 -1.40 -0.52 16.69
N CYS A 53 -2.13 0.35 16.01
CA CYS A 53 -2.30 0.31 14.56
C CYS A 53 -0.99 0.59 13.81
N CYS A 54 -0.22 1.59 14.22
CA CYS A 54 1.03 1.92 13.55
C CYS A 54 2.11 0.87 13.78
N ASN A 55 2.19 0.28 14.98
CA ASN A 55 3.09 -0.85 15.24
C ASN A 55 2.74 -2.08 14.41
N GLY A 56 1.44 -2.38 14.23
CA GLY A 56 0.99 -3.45 13.34
C GLY A 56 1.27 -3.15 11.87
N PHE A 57 1.02 -1.90 11.44
CA PHE A 57 1.23 -1.47 10.05
C PHE A 57 2.70 -1.55 9.65
N VAL A 58 3.61 -1.06 10.50
CA VAL A 58 5.07 -1.12 10.25
C VAL A 58 5.56 -2.57 10.12
N GLN A 59 5.01 -3.52 10.88
CA GLN A 59 5.38 -4.94 10.74
C GLN A 59 5.04 -5.54 9.36
N ILE A 60 3.99 -5.04 8.70
CA ILE A 60 3.60 -5.45 7.36
C ILE A 60 4.38 -4.64 6.32
N ALA A 61 4.27 -3.31 6.37
CA ALA A 61 4.82 -2.39 5.39
C ALA A 61 6.34 -2.56 5.24
N CYS A 62 7.06 -2.80 6.34
CA CYS A 62 8.51 -2.89 6.31
C CYS A 62 9.07 -4.14 5.63
N LYS A 63 8.28 -5.22 5.51
CA LYS A 63 8.66 -6.39 4.70
C LYS A 63 8.77 -6.03 3.21
N TYR A 64 8.02 -5.01 2.81
CA TYR A 64 7.86 -4.59 1.41
C TYR A 64 8.33 -3.16 1.16
N ALA A 65 9.11 -2.57 2.09
CA ALA A 65 9.45 -1.15 2.08
C ALA A 65 10.05 -0.68 0.75
N GLU A 66 10.99 -1.45 0.17
CA GLU A 66 11.61 -1.10 -1.12
C GLU A 66 10.59 -1.05 -2.26
N LEU A 67 9.60 -1.94 -2.24
CA LEU A 67 8.57 -2.02 -3.27
C LEU A 67 7.50 -0.94 -3.08
N ILE A 68 6.97 -0.77 -1.87
CA ILE A 68 5.89 0.19 -1.62
C ILE A 68 6.37 1.65 -1.62
N ASN A 69 7.67 1.89 -1.42
CA ASN A 69 8.26 3.23 -1.57
C ASN A 69 8.64 3.57 -3.02
N ASN A 70 8.58 2.60 -3.94
CA ASN A 70 8.76 2.87 -5.37
C ASN A 70 7.44 3.31 -5.99
N VAL A 71 7.35 4.59 -6.37
CA VAL A 71 6.13 5.20 -6.92
C VAL A 71 5.75 4.69 -8.31
N ASP A 72 6.65 3.99 -9.01
CA ASP A 72 6.48 3.58 -10.40
C ASP A 72 5.97 2.13 -10.58
N ASN A 73 5.74 1.39 -9.50
CA ASN A 73 5.37 -0.04 -9.57
C ASN A 73 3.95 -0.38 -9.05
N GLY A 74 3.22 0.59 -8.50
CA GLY A 74 1.85 0.38 -8.03
C GLY A 74 1.70 -0.38 -6.70
N CYS A 75 2.78 -0.91 -6.11
CA CYS A 75 2.71 -1.76 -4.91
C CYS A 75 2.07 -1.07 -3.70
N SER A 76 2.27 0.25 -3.54
CA SER A 76 1.60 0.98 -2.45
C SER A 76 0.08 0.93 -2.58
N ASN A 77 -0.45 1.04 -3.80
CA ASN A 77 -1.90 1.04 -4.03
C ASN A 77 -2.48 -0.35 -3.78
N ASP A 78 -1.80 -1.40 -4.24
CA ASP A 78 -2.22 -2.78 -4.03
C ASP A 78 -2.23 -3.12 -2.52
N LEU A 79 -1.17 -2.75 -1.78
CA LEU A 79 -1.13 -2.96 -0.33
C LEU A 79 -2.31 -2.28 0.37
N PHE A 80 -2.55 -0.99 0.10
CA PHE A 80 -3.65 -0.27 0.76
C PHE A 80 -5.03 -0.79 0.31
N TYR A 81 -5.18 -1.23 -0.93
CA TYR A 81 -6.41 -1.88 -1.41
C TYR A 81 -6.73 -3.12 -0.56
N VAL A 82 -5.76 -4.03 -0.40
CA VAL A 82 -5.94 -5.25 0.39
C VAL A 82 -6.18 -4.92 1.87
N LEU A 83 -5.42 -3.99 2.45
CA LEU A 83 -5.62 -3.57 3.84
C LEU A 83 -7.01 -3.00 4.09
N ASN A 84 -7.48 -2.09 3.23
CA ASN A 84 -8.80 -1.49 3.39
C ASN A 84 -9.90 -2.53 3.21
N LYS A 85 -9.76 -3.43 2.24
CA LYS A 85 -10.72 -4.51 1.97
C LYS A 85 -10.80 -5.52 3.11
N HIS A 86 -9.67 -6.04 3.58
CA HIS A 86 -9.64 -7.12 4.59
C HIS A 86 -9.77 -6.61 6.03
N GLY A 87 -9.21 -5.43 6.31
CA GLY A 87 -9.27 -4.80 7.63
C GLY A 87 -10.50 -3.92 7.86
N GLY A 88 -11.25 -3.57 6.80
CA GLY A 88 -12.33 -2.60 6.86
C GLY A 88 -11.86 -1.19 7.18
N TYR A 89 -10.61 -0.86 6.85
CA TYR A 89 -10.01 0.42 7.20
C TYR A 89 -10.53 1.55 6.30
N PRO A 90 -10.85 2.73 6.87
CA PRO A 90 -11.10 3.93 6.10
C PRO A 90 -9.91 4.28 5.21
N ASN A 91 -10.19 4.81 4.03
CA ASN A 91 -9.16 5.39 3.18
C ASN A 91 -8.36 6.43 3.99
N ASN A 92 -7.05 6.45 3.78
CA ASN A 92 -6.13 7.41 4.40
C ASN A 92 -5.96 7.29 5.94
N LEU A 93 -6.51 6.26 6.60
CA LEU A 93 -6.40 6.06 8.05
C LEU A 93 -4.93 6.10 8.52
N PHE A 94 -4.06 5.27 7.93
CA PHE A 94 -2.68 5.13 8.39
C PHE A 94 -1.86 6.41 8.18
N ALA A 95 -2.09 7.16 7.10
CA ALA A 95 -1.44 8.45 6.89
C ALA A 95 -1.88 9.52 7.91
N GLN A 96 -3.11 9.42 8.42
CA GLN A 96 -3.62 10.32 9.45
C GLN A 96 -3.03 9.99 10.82
N ILE A 97 -3.06 8.72 11.23
CA ILE A 97 -2.74 8.32 12.61
C ILE A 97 -1.27 7.94 12.82
N CYS A 98 -0.54 7.55 11.77
CA CYS A 98 0.86 7.19 11.85
C CYS A 98 1.73 8.37 11.43
N LYS A 99 2.51 8.88 12.39
CA LYS A 99 3.51 9.93 12.17
C LYS A 99 4.89 9.32 12.33
N GLY A 100 5.67 9.39 11.26
CA GLY A 100 7.07 9.02 11.25
C GLY A 100 7.97 10.18 11.63
N ASP A 101 9.26 10.05 11.30
CA ASP A 101 10.22 11.14 11.37
C ASP A 101 10.41 11.80 9.99
N LYS A 102 11.50 12.56 9.83
CA LYS A 102 11.83 13.26 8.59
C LYS A 102 12.07 12.33 7.38
N GLU A 103 12.39 11.06 7.61
CA GLU A 103 12.66 10.04 6.59
C GLU A 103 11.42 9.16 6.33
N GLY A 104 10.34 9.38 7.07
CA GLY A 104 9.09 8.62 6.96
C GLY A 104 8.84 7.72 8.16
N LEU A 105 8.05 6.67 7.98
CA LEU A 105 7.81 5.69 9.04
C LEU A 105 9.04 4.79 9.19
N PRO A 106 9.70 4.77 10.36
CA PRO A 106 10.92 3.99 10.53
C PRO A 106 10.60 2.50 10.50
N CYS A 107 11.32 1.78 9.64
CA CYS A 107 11.34 0.33 9.66
C CYS A 107 12.41 -0.13 10.64
N ASP A 108 11.98 -0.47 11.86
CA ASP A 108 12.87 -1.13 12.81
C ASP A 108 13.31 -2.47 12.22
N LYS A 109 14.54 -2.53 11.68
CA LYS A 109 15.20 -3.80 11.35
C LYS A 109 15.43 -4.54 12.67
N ALA A 110 14.40 -5.25 13.16
CA ALA A 110 14.45 -6.13 14.31
C ALA A 110 15.27 -5.60 15.51
N ARG A 111 14.84 -4.50 16.14
CA ARG A 111 15.09 -4.31 17.58
C ARG A 111 13.95 -4.92 18.40
N ALA A 112 13.59 -6.15 18.09
CA ALA A 112 12.90 -7.02 19.03
C ALA A 112 13.95 -8.01 19.58
N ASN A 113 14.36 -7.78 20.83
CA ASN A 113 15.24 -8.62 21.65
C ASN A 113 16.76 -8.48 21.48
N LYS A 114 17.31 -7.33 21.89
CA LYS A 114 18.49 -7.34 22.77
C LYS A 114 18.13 -6.55 24.03
N GLY A 115 17.80 -7.27 25.09
CA GLY A 115 17.62 -6.67 26.41
C GLY A 115 18.90 -6.00 26.92
N ARG A 116 18.71 -5.04 27.83
CA ARG A 116 19.63 -4.53 28.87
C ARG A 116 18.89 -3.39 29.57
N HIS A 117 18.39 -3.63 30.79
CA HIS A 117 19.08 -3.35 32.08
C HIS A 117 19.20 -1.84 32.31
#